data_AF-A0A8K0MH04-F1
#
_entry.id   AF-A0A8K0MH04-F1
#
_cell.length_a   1.000
_cell.length_b   1.000
_cell.length_c   1.000
_cell.angle_alpha   90.00
_cell.angle_beta   90.00
_cell.angle_gamma   90.00
#
_symmetry.space_group_name_H-M   'P 1'
#
loop_
_entity.id
_entity.type
_entity.pdbx_description
1 polymer ?
#
loop_
_entity_poly.entity_id
_entity_poly.type
_entity_poly.pdbx_seq_one_letter_code
_entity_poly.pdbx_strand_id
1 'polypeptide(L)'
;MTMMMSKGRGSGAQKTTIKNKVGILVVLVLVILVCMEYPVDAEATYTVGDDLGWSIGVFIWPLGKTFQAGDVLVFNYNPLIHNVVKVGKAGYVTCLASPCAKVYRTGNDSIKLEKGINYFICTTPGLCLYSRMKIAVLAE
;
A
#
# COMPACT_ATOMS: atom_id res chain seq x y z
N MET A 1 -53.16 2.44 72.81
CA MET A 1 -52.76 2.75 71.43
C MET A 1 -51.25 2.98 71.42
N THR A 2 -50.48 1.90 71.40
CA THR A 2 -49.80 1.33 70.22
C THR A 2 -48.43 1.96 69.96
N MET A 3 -47.45 1.05 69.91
CA MET A 3 -46.02 1.15 69.67
C MET A 3 -45.61 2.12 68.55
N MET A 4 -44.36 2.60 68.58
CA MET A 4 -43.33 2.13 67.63
C MET A 4 -41.96 2.74 67.94
N MET A 5 -40.99 1.85 68.20
CA MET A 5 -39.57 2.09 67.95
C MET A 5 -39.39 2.25 66.44
N SER A 6 -38.60 3.23 65.98
CA SER A 6 -38.01 3.17 64.65
C SER A 6 -36.49 3.11 64.75
N LYS A 7 -35.98 1.96 64.30
CA LYS A 7 -34.60 1.64 64.04
C LYS A 7 -34.38 1.77 62.54
N GLY A 8 -33.40 2.55 62.10
CA GLY A 8 -32.93 2.56 60.71
C GLY A 8 -31.43 2.84 60.70
N ARG A 9 -30.59 1.79 60.71
CA ARG A 9 -29.91 1.21 59.54
C ARG A 9 -29.05 2.24 58.79
N GLY A 10 -27.75 2.21 59.06
CA GLY A 10 -26.76 2.78 58.14
C GLY A 10 -26.66 1.97 56.84
N SER A 11 -25.79 2.42 55.94
CA SER A 11 -24.73 1.60 55.34
C SER A 11 -24.15 2.28 54.10
N GLY A 12 -22.82 2.29 54.02
CA GLY A 12 -22.10 2.08 52.77
C GLY A 12 -22.09 3.24 51.78
N ALA A 13 -21.17 4.18 51.97
CA ALA A 13 -20.57 4.84 50.81
C ALA A 13 -20.02 3.73 49.88
N GLN A 14 -20.59 3.60 48.69
CA GLN A 14 -20.10 2.71 47.63
C GLN A 14 -18.66 3.10 47.26
N LYS A 15 -17.68 2.50 47.92
CA LYS A 15 -16.30 2.40 47.44
C LYS A 15 -16.22 1.24 46.46
N THR A 16 -16.92 1.34 45.34
CA THR A 16 -16.86 0.33 44.28
C THR A 16 -16.76 1.03 42.92
N THR A 17 -15.77 0.60 42.13
CA THR A 17 -15.65 0.84 40.68
C THR A 17 -14.82 2.05 40.17
N ILE A 18 -13.90 2.62 40.96
CA ILE A 18 -12.91 3.58 40.40
C ILE A 18 -11.62 2.87 39.95
N LYS A 19 -11.13 1.89 40.72
CA LYS A 19 -9.87 1.16 40.41
C LYS A 19 -9.91 0.44 39.05
N ASN A 20 -11.04 -0.18 38.72
CA ASN A 20 -11.18 -0.92 37.45
C ASN A 20 -11.30 0.03 36.25
N LYS A 21 -11.95 1.19 36.40
CA LYS A 21 -12.06 2.19 35.32
C LYS A 21 -10.70 2.84 35.02
N VAL A 22 -9.92 3.13 36.07
CA VAL A 22 -8.55 3.65 35.91
C VAL A 22 -7.64 2.59 35.29
N GLY A 23 -7.72 1.34 35.74
CA GLY A 23 -6.97 0.22 35.13
C GLY A 23 -7.33 0.00 33.66
N ILE A 24 -8.61 0.03 33.31
CA ILE A 24 -9.09 -0.06 31.92
C ILE A 24 -8.58 1.14 31.09
N LEU A 25 -8.63 2.36 31.63
CA LEU A 25 -8.14 3.55 30.94
C LEU A 25 -6.64 3.47 30.68
N VAL A 26 -5.85 3.02 31.65
CA VAL A 26 -4.39 2.83 31.51
C VAL A 26 -4.08 1.77 30.47
N VAL A 27 -4.79 0.63 30.47
CA VAL A 27 -4.62 -0.42 29.45
C VAL A 27 -4.99 0.09 28.07
N LEU A 28 -6.09 0.84 27.91
CA LEU A 28 -6.48 1.44 26.63
C LEU A 28 -5.44 2.44 26.12
N VAL A 29 -4.90 3.30 27.00
CA VAL A 29 -3.83 4.24 26.64
C VAL A 29 -2.57 3.48 26.21
N LEU A 30 -2.17 2.42 26.92
CA LEU A 30 -1.03 1.58 26.54
C LEU A 30 -1.25 0.87 25.20
N VAL A 31 -2.45 0.34 24.94
CA VAL A 31 -2.80 -0.27 23.65
C VAL A 31 -2.74 0.75 22.53
N ILE A 32 -3.25 1.97 22.73
CA ILE A 32 -3.18 3.04 21.73
C ILE A 32 -1.71 3.44 21.47
N LEU A 33 -0.89 3.59 22.52
CA LEU A 33 0.54 3.89 22.38
C LEU A 33 1.28 2.80 21.57
N VAL A 34 0.95 1.53 21.81
CA VAL A 34 1.50 0.38 21.07
C VAL A 34 0.99 0.35 19.61
N CYS A 35 -0.28 0.68 19.37
CA CYS A 35 -0.86 0.71 18.01
C CYS A 35 -0.31 1.84 17.13
N MET A 36 0.23 2.92 17.71
CA MET A 36 0.81 4.04 16.97
C MET A 36 2.20 3.73 16.38
N GLU A 37 2.82 2.61 16.78
CA GLU A 37 4.14 2.18 16.29
C GLU A 37 4.05 1.20 15.10
N TYR A 38 2.87 0.69 14.78
CA TYR A 38 2.67 -0.16 13.61
C TYR A 38 1.99 0.67 12.53
N PRO A 39 2.73 1.24 11.57
CA PRO A 39 2.09 1.57 10.31
C PRO A 39 1.48 0.26 9.82
N VAL A 40 0.16 0.20 9.77
CA VAL A 40 -0.51 -0.76 8.90
C VAL A 40 -0.04 -0.34 7.52
N ASP A 41 0.90 -1.08 6.93
CA ASP A 41 1.40 -0.84 5.58
C ASP A 41 0.22 -1.01 4.63
N ALA A 42 -0.51 0.08 4.45
CA ALA A 42 -1.59 0.16 3.49
C ALA A 42 -0.92 0.11 2.12
N GLU A 43 -1.17 -0.97 1.39
CA GLU A 43 -0.78 -1.15 -0.01
C GLU A 43 -1.15 0.11 -0.81
N ALA A 44 -0.12 0.89 -1.17
CA ALA A 44 -0.31 2.11 -1.92
C ALA A 44 -0.51 1.77 -3.39
N THR A 45 -1.31 2.57 -4.08
CA THR A 45 -1.55 2.41 -5.51
C THR A 45 -1.03 3.62 -6.27
N TYR A 46 -0.20 3.38 -7.28
CA TYR A 46 0.40 4.41 -8.12
C TYR A 46 -0.03 4.25 -9.57
N THR A 47 -0.57 5.33 -10.15
CA THR A 47 -0.83 5.37 -11.59
C THR A 47 0.46 5.73 -12.31
N VAL A 48 1.01 4.79 -13.09
CA VAL A 48 2.27 4.99 -13.81
C VAL A 48 2.11 6.11 -14.83
N GLY A 49 2.98 7.12 -14.78
CA GLY A 49 2.95 8.29 -15.66
C GLY A 49 1.93 9.35 -15.26
N ASP A 50 1.28 9.21 -14.10
CA ASP A 50 0.27 10.14 -13.59
C ASP A 50 -0.82 10.36 -14.67
N ASP A 51 -1.17 11.60 -15.00
CA ASP A 51 -2.20 11.91 -16.01
C ASP A 51 -1.84 11.46 -17.44
N LEU A 52 -0.55 11.25 -17.73
CA LEU A 52 -0.09 10.81 -19.05
C LEU A 52 -0.20 9.30 -19.24
N GLY A 53 -0.34 8.54 -18.16
CA GLY A 53 -0.41 7.08 -18.17
C GLY A 53 0.88 6.41 -18.64
N TRP A 54 0.75 5.14 -19.03
CA TRP A 54 1.86 4.36 -19.58
C TRP A 54 2.14 4.81 -21.02
N SER A 55 3.10 5.74 -21.15
CA SER A 55 3.40 6.42 -22.41
C SER A 55 4.90 6.49 -22.71
N ILE A 56 5.21 6.99 -23.92
CA ILE A 56 6.56 7.37 -24.32
C ILE A 56 7.16 8.37 -23.32
N GLY A 57 8.45 8.21 -22.99
CA GLY A 57 9.19 9.14 -22.11
C GLY A 57 8.95 8.96 -20.61
N VAL A 58 8.15 7.98 -20.19
CA VAL A 58 7.77 7.77 -18.78
C VAL A 58 8.90 7.33 -17.84
N PHE A 59 10.11 7.06 -18.35
CA PHE A 59 11.24 6.52 -17.57
C PHE A 59 11.66 7.33 -16.34
N ILE A 60 11.37 8.64 -16.30
CA ILE A 60 11.68 9.51 -15.15
C ILE A 60 10.59 9.51 -14.09
N TRP A 61 9.39 8.99 -14.39
CA TRP A 61 8.23 9.04 -13.49
C TRP A 61 8.49 8.44 -12.09
N PRO A 62 9.31 7.38 -11.93
CA PRO A 62 9.65 6.86 -10.60
C PRO A 62 10.46 7.83 -9.71
N LEU A 63 11.09 8.86 -10.28
CA LEU A 63 11.98 9.76 -9.53
C LEU A 63 11.19 10.51 -8.43
N GLY A 64 11.74 10.52 -7.21
CA GLY A 64 11.14 11.19 -6.05
C GLY A 64 9.97 10.44 -5.41
N LYS A 65 9.64 9.23 -5.90
CA LYS A 65 8.62 8.36 -5.30
C LYS A 65 9.30 7.29 -4.45
N THR A 66 8.61 6.88 -3.38
CA THR A 66 9.02 5.77 -2.52
C THR A 66 8.01 4.66 -2.67
N PHE A 67 8.48 3.45 -2.94
CA PHE A 67 7.62 2.28 -3.13
C PHE A 67 7.96 1.25 -2.07
N GLN A 68 6.95 0.52 -1.62
CA GLN A 68 7.08 -0.60 -0.70
C GLN A 68 6.74 -1.91 -1.41
N ALA A 69 7.34 -3.00 -0.95
CA ALA A 69 6.92 -4.33 -1.37
C ALA A 69 5.42 -4.51 -1.11
N GLY A 70 4.69 -4.84 -2.16
CA GLY A 70 3.25 -5.01 -2.10
C GLY A 70 2.42 -3.82 -2.57
N ASP A 71 3.02 -2.66 -2.84
CA ASP A 71 2.34 -1.56 -3.55
C ASP A 71 1.89 -2.00 -4.95
N VAL A 72 0.90 -1.31 -5.52
CA VAL A 72 0.36 -1.60 -6.86
C VAL A 72 0.74 -0.50 -7.84
N LEU A 73 1.26 -0.90 -9.00
CA LEU A 73 1.37 -0.04 -10.17
C LEU A 73 0.18 -0.28 -11.10
N VAL A 74 -0.54 0.80 -11.44
CA VAL A 74 -1.62 0.80 -12.43
C VAL A 74 -1.10 1.37 -13.74
N PHE A 75 -1.17 0.57 -14.79
CA PHE A 75 -0.75 0.93 -16.14
C PHE A 75 -1.96 1.18 -17.01
N ASN A 76 -2.23 2.46 -17.30
CA ASN A 76 -3.29 2.88 -18.22
C ASN A 76 -2.71 3.21 -19.59
N TYR A 77 -3.22 2.58 -20.66
CA TYR A 77 -2.73 2.77 -22.03
C TYR A 77 -3.73 2.25 -23.07
N ASN A 78 -3.55 2.63 -24.34
CA ASN A 78 -4.26 2.02 -25.46
C ASN A 78 -3.66 0.63 -25.79
N PRO A 79 -4.38 -0.48 -25.54
CA PRO A 79 -3.84 -1.83 -25.69
C PRO A 79 -3.62 -2.25 -27.15
N LEU A 80 -4.10 -1.48 -28.13
CA LEU A 80 -3.84 -1.71 -29.55
C LEU A 80 -2.40 -1.34 -29.94
N ILE A 81 -1.77 -0.43 -29.20
CA ILE A 81 -0.44 0.13 -29.56
C ILE A 81 0.60 -0.06 -28.46
N HIS A 82 0.18 -0.36 -27.23
CA HIS A 82 1.07 -0.56 -26.09
C HIS A 82 0.75 -1.86 -25.35
N ASN A 83 1.70 -2.29 -24.54
CA ASN A 83 1.59 -3.39 -23.60
C ASN A 83 2.51 -3.13 -22.42
N VAL A 84 2.42 -3.97 -21.40
CA VAL A 84 3.34 -3.97 -20.27
C VAL A 84 3.95 -5.36 -20.14
N VAL A 85 5.27 -5.43 -19.99
CA VAL A 85 5.98 -6.68 -19.75
C VAL A 85 6.90 -6.50 -18.55
N LYS A 86 6.73 -7.36 -17.54
CA LYS A 86 7.66 -7.44 -16.41
C LYS A 86 8.90 -8.22 -16.87
N VAL A 87 10.08 -7.63 -16.67
CA VAL A 87 11.36 -8.20 -17.10
C VAL A 87 12.39 -8.18 -15.96
N GLY A 88 13.50 -8.88 -16.16
CA GLY A 88 14.69 -8.70 -15.33
C GLY A 88 15.57 -7.55 -15.84
N LYS A 89 16.65 -7.24 -15.10
CA LYS A 89 17.61 -6.18 -15.42
C LYS A 89 18.14 -6.26 -16.86
N ALA A 90 18.50 -7.46 -17.33
CA ALA A 90 18.99 -7.66 -18.69
C ALA A 90 17.94 -7.24 -19.74
N GLY A 91 16.69 -7.70 -19.59
CA GLY A 91 15.60 -7.35 -20.49
C GLY A 91 15.25 -5.85 -20.47
N TYR A 92 15.42 -5.18 -19.33
CA TYR A 92 15.26 -3.73 -19.23
C TYR A 92 16.35 -2.94 -19.97
N VAL A 93 17.59 -3.41 -19.91
CA VAL A 93 18.74 -2.79 -20.59
C VAL A 93 18.65 -3.02 -22.09
N THR A 94 18.38 -4.25 -22.52
CA THR A 94 18.31 -4.62 -23.94
C THR A 94 16.96 -4.33 -24.58
N CYS A 95 15.93 -4.01 -23.78
CA CYS A 95 14.54 -3.87 -24.22
C CYS A 95 13.99 -5.15 -24.89
N LEU A 96 14.44 -6.32 -24.43
CA LEU A 96 13.97 -7.62 -24.90
C LEU A 96 13.26 -8.37 -23.78
N ALA A 97 12.05 -8.83 -24.05
CA ALA A 97 11.33 -9.74 -23.18
C ALA A 97 11.83 -11.18 -23.37
N SER A 98 11.93 -11.94 -22.28
CA SER A 98 12.12 -13.39 -22.36
C SER A 98 10.90 -14.03 -23.04
N PRO A 99 11.05 -15.14 -23.79
CA PRO A 99 9.91 -15.88 -24.36
C PRO A 99 8.84 -16.27 -23.33
N CYS A 100 9.23 -16.49 -22.07
CA CYS A 100 8.32 -16.86 -20.98
C CYS A 100 7.86 -15.65 -20.14
N ALA A 101 8.19 -14.42 -20.53
CA ALA A 101 7.80 -13.24 -19.77
C ALA A 101 6.28 -13.07 -19.80
N LYS A 102 5.70 -12.73 -18.64
CA LYS A 102 4.28 -12.40 -18.57
C LYS A 102 4.02 -11.07 -19.28
N VAL A 103 3.12 -11.10 -20.25
CA VAL A 103 2.71 -9.93 -21.04
C VAL A 103 1.30 -9.53 -20.64
N TYR A 104 1.13 -8.25 -20.35
CA TYR A 104 -0.14 -7.64 -19.99
C TYR A 104 -0.64 -6.77 -21.14
N ARG A 105 -1.96 -6.83 -21.44
CA ARG A 105 -2.58 -6.23 -22.63
C ARG A 105 -4.00 -5.71 -22.40
N THR A 106 -4.41 -5.48 -21.15
CA THR A 106 -5.79 -5.04 -20.89
C THR A 106 -5.98 -3.54 -21.15
N GLY A 107 -4.89 -2.76 -21.08
CA GLY A 107 -4.95 -1.29 -21.13
C GLY A 107 -5.22 -0.63 -19.77
N ASN A 108 -5.49 -1.42 -18.74
CA ASN A 108 -5.60 -1.01 -17.34
C ASN A 108 -5.10 -2.16 -16.45
N ASP A 109 -3.79 -2.40 -16.50
CA ASP A 109 -3.18 -3.52 -15.78
C ASP A 109 -2.71 -3.07 -14.41
N SER A 110 -3.15 -3.78 -13.37
CA SER A 110 -2.69 -3.59 -11.99
C SER A 110 -1.64 -4.65 -11.64
N ILE A 111 -0.44 -4.22 -11.26
CA ILE A 111 0.68 -5.11 -10.97
C ILE A 111 1.26 -4.78 -9.59
N LYS A 112 1.23 -5.77 -8.69
CA LYS A 112 1.83 -5.69 -7.36
C LYS A 112 3.36 -5.73 -7.44
N LEU A 113 4.02 -4.86 -6.70
CA LEU A 113 5.48 -4.78 -6.61
C LEU A 113 6.01 -5.88 -5.70
N GLU A 114 7.06 -6.56 -6.17
CA GLU A 114 7.85 -7.45 -5.33
C GLU A 114 8.95 -6.65 -4.62
N LYS A 115 9.43 -7.13 -3.47
CA LYS A 115 10.59 -6.52 -2.80
C LYS A 115 11.80 -6.49 -3.73
N GLY A 116 12.51 -5.36 -3.76
CA GLY A 116 13.64 -5.10 -4.65
C GLY A 116 13.26 -4.36 -5.93
N ILE A 117 14.11 -4.48 -6.96
CA ILE A 117 13.94 -3.73 -8.20
C ILE A 117 13.00 -4.47 -9.17
N ASN A 118 11.90 -3.82 -9.52
CA ASN A 118 10.93 -4.26 -10.52
C ASN A 118 11.18 -3.50 -11.84
N TYR A 119 11.27 -4.22 -12.96
CA TYR A 119 11.48 -3.63 -14.28
C TYR A 119 10.30 -3.89 -15.20
N PHE A 120 9.86 -2.83 -15.88
CA PHE A 120 8.74 -2.89 -16.82
C PHE A 120 9.11 -2.22 -18.13
N ILE A 121 8.73 -2.84 -19.25
CA ILE A 121 8.95 -2.33 -20.60
C ILE A 121 7.69 -2.43 -21.45
N CYS A 122 7.60 -1.59 -22.48
CA CYS A 122 6.70 -1.81 -23.61
C CYS A 122 7.51 -2.48 -24.73
N THR A 123 7.02 -3.59 -25.27
CA THR A 123 7.72 -4.33 -26.35
C THR A 123 7.28 -3.89 -27.74
N THR A 124 6.44 -2.87 -27.87
CA THR A 124 6.12 -2.27 -29.17
C THR A 124 7.42 -1.80 -29.83
N PRO A 125 7.66 -2.14 -31.12
CA PRO A 125 8.93 -1.88 -31.79
C PRO A 125 9.42 -0.43 -31.59
N GLY A 126 10.66 -0.29 -31.11
CA GLY A 126 11.33 1.00 -30.90
C GLY A 126 10.90 1.80 -29.67
N LEU A 127 9.76 1.51 -29.03
CA LEU A 127 9.25 2.35 -27.93
C LEU A 127 10.08 2.22 -26.64
N CYS A 128 10.56 1.04 -26.29
CA CYS A 128 11.44 0.87 -25.13
C CYS A 128 12.84 1.47 -25.37
N LEU A 129 13.47 1.19 -26.52
CA LEU A 129 14.86 1.60 -26.80
C LEU A 129 14.97 3.10 -27.10
N TYR A 130 14.18 3.59 -28.05
CA TYR A 130 14.34 4.94 -28.58
C TYR A 130 13.42 5.94 -27.89
N SER A 131 12.22 5.50 -27.50
CA SER A 131 11.20 6.36 -26.89
C SER A 131 11.15 6.25 -25.36
N ARG A 132 12.02 5.44 -24.75
CA ARG A 132 12.13 5.27 -23.28
C ARG A 132 10.81 4.93 -22.59
N MET A 133 9.97 4.12 -23.24
CA MET A 133 8.75 3.58 -22.65
C MET A 133 9.07 2.36 -21.78
N LYS A 134 9.73 2.63 -20.65
CA LYS A 134 10.23 1.67 -19.67
C LYS A 134 10.40 2.32 -18.30
N ILE A 135 10.23 1.59 -17.22
CA ILE A 135 10.52 2.05 -15.85
C ILE A 135 11.26 0.98 -15.04
N ALA A 136 12.06 1.43 -14.09
CA ALA A 136 12.63 0.61 -13.02
C ALA A 136 12.21 1.23 -11.68
N VAL A 137 11.64 0.41 -10.81
CA VAL A 137 11.10 0.82 -9.51
C VAL A 137 11.76 -0.01 -8.42
N LEU A 138 12.39 0.64 -7.44
CA LEU A 138 12.88 0.00 -6.23
C LEU A 138 11.77 0.02 -5.18
N ALA A 139 11.31 -1.16 -4.78
CA ALA A 139 10.38 -1.35 -3.69
C ALA A 139 11.12 -1.91 -2.47
N GLU A 140 11.09 -1.20 -1.35
CA GLU A 140 11.80 -1.59 -0.12
C GLU A 140 11.08 -2.72 0.65
#